data_AF-A0A3R6U7I2-F1
#
_entry.id   AF-A0A3R6U7I2-F1
#
_cell.length_a   1.000
_cell.length_b   1.000
_cell.length_c   1.000
_cell.angle_alpha   90.00
_cell.angle_beta   90.00
_cell.angle_gamma   90.00
#
_symmetry.space_group_name_H-M   'P 1'
#
loop_
_entity.id
_entity.type
_entity.pdbx_description
1 polymer ?
#
loop_
_entity_poly.entity_id
_entity_poly.type
_entity_poly.pdbx_seq_one_letter_code
_entity_poly.pdbx_strand_id
1 'polypeptide(L)'
;MYTYTWYQWLAFFYVYCFLGWIFESTYVSLKQKRLVNRGFLRLPMLPLYGSGAVMMLWVSLPVRDSLPLVYISGFIAATALEYVTGAVMERLFKVRYWDYSSQPFQLHGYICLSSSIAWGFLTILMTDVIHDPIARTVLAVPPVILLICDFVISVLFTADAYESIKAALALGHTLEAMTKLKADIEELQSKIELLREEAIERGALTREETAEKLAAAQAEAARRLAAIRSDAEERLATARAETARQLQAAATEHKERLAETKALAEKRLSDVREETTSRIEAAKAGNAERIEAAKQRVNERIAEVRTEVDARIAFDNRLTRLSTRLEELKHRRQSLRPAKKLHAFYRRGLLRGNPTAVSSKFAAALKELKEQNSTKIGPFA
;
A
#
# COMPACT_ATOMS: atom_id res chain seq x y z
N MET A 1 -11.96 -49.28 17.70
CA MET A 1 -11.84 -49.93 19.01
C MET A 1 -12.91 -50.99 19.24
N TYR A 2 -14.05 -50.96 18.53
CA TYR A 2 -15.15 -51.94 18.73
C TYR A 2 -15.05 -53.22 17.87
N THR A 3 -14.28 -53.23 16.78
CA THR A 3 -14.12 -54.40 15.87
C THR A 3 -12.66 -54.69 15.49
N TYR A 4 -11.83 -53.66 15.46
CA TYR A 4 -10.40 -53.74 15.11
C TYR A 4 -9.52 -53.17 16.22
N THR A 5 -8.30 -53.70 16.33
CA THR A 5 -7.24 -53.21 17.21
C THR A 5 -6.77 -51.81 16.82
N TRP A 6 -6.09 -51.11 17.72
CA TRP A 6 -5.66 -49.72 17.48
C TRP A 6 -4.70 -49.58 16.29
N TYR A 7 -3.81 -50.56 16.08
CA TYR A 7 -2.87 -50.55 14.95
C TYR A 7 -3.58 -50.87 13.63
N GLN A 8 -4.58 -51.75 13.61
CA GLN A 8 -5.42 -51.95 12.40
C GLN A 8 -6.18 -50.67 12.02
N TRP A 9 -6.70 -49.92 12.99
CA TRP A 9 -7.30 -48.60 12.73
C TRP A 9 -6.29 -47.61 12.14
N LEU A 10 -5.05 -47.65 12.64
CA LEU A 10 -3.96 -46.82 12.13
C LEU A 10 -3.57 -47.23 10.69
N ALA A 11 -3.49 -48.52 10.41
CA ALA A 11 -3.28 -49.03 9.06
C ALA A 11 -4.40 -48.60 8.10
N PHE A 12 -5.67 -48.70 8.52
CA PHE A 12 -6.79 -48.18 7.72
C PHE A 12 -6.66 -46.69 7.45
N PHE A 13 -6.30 -45.90 8.47
CA PHE A 13 -6.03 -44.47 8.28
C PHE A 13 -4.99 -44.23 7.19
N TYR A 14 -3.85 -44.93 7.20
CA TYR A 14 -2.81 -44.76 6.19
C TYR A 14 -3.22 -45.26 4.80
N VAL A 15 -3.89 -46.40 4.71
CA VAL A 15 -4.39 -46.92 3.43
C VAL A 15 -5.38 -45.93 2.82
N TYR A 16 -6.31 -45.38 3.60
CA TYR A 16 -7.27 -44.39 3.10
C TYR A 16 -6.65 -43.02 2.82
N CYS A 17 -5.60 -42.61 3.53
CA CYS A 17 -4.80 -41.45 3.14
C CYS A 17 -4.20 -41.63 1.74
N PHE A 18 -3.65 -42.82 1.46
CA PHE A 18 -3.02 -43.14 0.18
C PHE A 18 -4.04 -43.29 -0.95
N LEU A 19 -5.14 -44.01 -0.73
CA LEU A 19 -6.21 -44.15 -1.72
C LEU A 19 -6.88 -42.80 -2.04
N GLY A 20 -7.12 -41.99 -1.01
CA GLY A 20 -7.61 -40.63 -1.17
C GLY A 20 -6.65 -39.75 -1.98
N TRP A 21 -5.34 -39.89 -1.74
CA TRP A 21 -4.32 -39.23 -2.53
C TRP A 21 -4.35 -39.65 -4.01
N ILE A 22 -4.45 -40.95 -4.30
CA ILE A 22 -4.55 -41.44 -5.68
C ILE A 22 -5.77 -40.82 -6.36
N PHE A 23 -6.94 -40.89 -5.72
CA PHE A 23 -8.19 -40.37 -6.27
C PHE A 23 -8.11 -38.87 -6.57
N GLU A 24 -7.79 -38.07 -5.56
CA GLU A 24 -7.80 -36.60 -5.66
C GLU A 24 -6.68 -36.08 -6.58
N SER A 25 -5.48 -36.66 -6.48
CA SER A 25 -4.36 -36.27 -7.37
C SER A 25 -4.65 -36.64 -8.82
N THR A 26 -5.26 -37.80 -9.08
CA THR A 26 -5.66 -38.20 -10.44
C THR A 26 -6.74 -37.26 -10.97
N TYR A 27 -7.80 -37.01 -10.20
CA TYR A 27 -8.89 -36.12 -10.58
C TYR A 27 -8.39 -34.71 -10.95
N VAL A 28 -7.59 -34.10 -10.07
CA VAL A 28 -7.05 -32.76 -10.33
C VAL A 28 -6.03 -32.77 -11.46
N SER A 29 -5.21 -33.82 -11.60
CA SER A 29 -4.23 -33.91 -12.69
C SER A 29 -4.91 -33.98 -14.06
N LEU A 30 -6.00 -34.76 -14.17
CA LEU A 30 -6.81 -34.84 -15.38
C LEU A 30 -7.47 -33.49 -15.70
N LYS A 31 -8.08 -32.85 -14.69
CA LYS A 31 -8.73 -31.53 -14.84
C LYS A 31 -7.74 -30.43 -15.26
N GLN A 32 -6.51 -30.47 -14.74
CA GLN A 32 -5.47 -29.48 -14.99
C GLN A 32 -4.56 -29.84 -16.17
N LYS A 33 -4.73 -31.01 -16.79
CA LYS A 33 -3.89 -31.56 -17.87
C LYS A 33 -2.38 -31.56 -17.54
N ARG A 34 -2.03 -31.69 -16.26
CA ARG A 34 -0.64 -31.80 -15.78
C ARG A 34 -0.62 -32.61 -14.50
N LEU A 35 0.49 -33.28 -14.20
CA LEU A 35 0.62 -33.99 -12.93
C LEU A 35 0.59 -32.99 -11.77
N VAL A 36 -0.33 -33.22 -10.85
CA VAL A 36 -0.51 -32.45 -9.61
C VAL A 36 -0.44 -33.43 -8.45
N ASN A 37 0.61 -33.31 -7.63
CA ASN A 37 0.63 -33.94 -6.32
C ASN A 37 -0.33 -33.15 -5.42
N ARG A 38 -1.58 -33.60 -5.29
CA ARG A 38 -2.54 -32.95 -4.43
C ARG A 38 -2.30 -33.36 -2.99
N GLY A 39 -2.42 -32.41 -2.08
CA GLY A 39 -2.43 -32.69 -0.66
C GLY A 39 -1.99 -31.50 0.16
N PHE A 40 -2.20 -31.62 1.48
CA PHE A 40 -1.55 -30.78 2.46
C PHE A 40 -0.12 -31.26 2.73
N LEU A 41 0.07 -32.58 2.74
CA LEU A 41 1.35 -33.27 2.86
C LEU A 41 2.04 -33.38 1.50
N ARG A 42 3.33 -33.66 1.51
CA ARG A 42 4.14 -33.93 0.31
C ARG A 42 4.21 -35.41 -0.01
N LEU A 43 4.20 -36.23 1.04
CA LEU A 43 4.01 -37.67 0.89
C LEU A 43 2.69 -37.92 0.17
N PRO A 44 2.55 -39.07 -0.54
CA PRO A 44 1.33 -39.45 -1.23
C PRO A 44 0.21 -39.83 -0.25
N MET A 45 -0.17 -38.91 0.64
CA MET A 45 -1.05 -39.13 1.77
C MET A 45 -1.94 -37.90 1.94
N LEU A 46 -3.25 -38.08 1.90
CA LEU A 46 -4.23 -37.05 2.28
C LEU A 46 -4.83 -37.36 3.64
N PRO A 47 -4.36 -36.70 4.73
CA PRO A 47 -4.87 -36.93 6.09
C PRO A 47 -6.39 -36.79 6.20
N LEU A 48 -6.99 -35.87 5.44
CA LEU A 48 -8.43 -35.64 5.45
C LEU A 48 -9.24 -36.84 4.95
N TYR A 49 -8.71 -37.59 3.97
CA TYR A 49 -9.35 -38.81 3.48
C TYR A 49 -9.20 -39.95 4.48
N GLY A 50 -8.02 -40.09 5.09
CA GLY A 50 -7.81 -41.07 6.15
C GLY A 50 -8.70 -40.82 7.36
N SER A 51 -8.73 -39.57 7.86
CA SER A 51 -9.58 -39.20 9.00
C SER A 51 -11.06 -39.27 8.66
N GLY A 52 -11.45 -38.86 7.45
CA GLY A 52 -12.83 -38.98 6.95
C GLY A 52 -13.29 -40.43 6.89
N ALA A 53 -12.50 -41.31 6.29
CA ALA A 53 -12.81 -42.73 6.20
C ALA A 53 -12.89 -43.38 7.59
N VAL A 54 -11.92 -43.14 8.47
CA VAL A 54 -11.95 -43.68 9.84
C VAL A 54 -13.16 -43.15 10.61
N MET A 55 -13.48 -41.85 10.49
CA MET A 55 -14.65 -41.25 11.14
C MET A 55 -15.95 -41.85 10.62
N MET A 56 -16.10 -41.96 9.30
CA MET A 56 -17.27 -42.60 8.66
C MET A 56 -17.45 -44.02 9.15
N LEU A 57 -16.40 -44.85 9.14
CA LEU A 57 -16.45 -46.23 9.62
C LEU A 57 -16.75 -46.31 11.11
N TRP A 58 -16.19 -45.40 11.91
CA TRP A 58 -16.43 -45.38 13.35
C TRP A 58 -17.90 -45.14 13.69
N VAL A 59 -18.58 -44.26 12.93
CA VAL A 59 -20.00 -43.96 13.16
C VAL A 59 -20.95 -44.95 12.46
N SER A 60 -20.54 -45.54 11.33
CA SER A 60 -21.41 -46.40 10.53
C SER A 60 -21.37 -47.88 10.96
N LEU A 61 -20.21 -48.42 11.36
CA LEU A 61 -20.09 -49.85 11.71
C LEU A 61 -21.04 -50.29 12.83
N PRO A 62 -21.28 -49.52 13.92
CA PRO A 62 -22.24 -49.90 14.96
C PRO A 62 -23.69 -49.98 14.49
N VAL A 63 -24.01 -49.36 13.35
CA VAL A 63 -25.37 -49.28 12.79
C VAL A 63 -25.45 -49.86 11.37
N ARG A 64 -24.47 -50.68 10.98
CA ARG A 64 -24.30 -51.19 9.61
C ARG A 64 -25.54 -51.93 9.08
N ASP A 65 -26.31 -52.57 9.95
CA ASP A 65 -27.51 -53.31 9.58
C ASP A 65 -28.68 -52.41 9.14
N SER A 66 -28.57 -51.09 9.33
CA SER A 66 -29.60 -50.12 8.96
C SER A 66 -29.05 -49.07 8.00
N LEU A 67 -29.32 -49.25 6.70
CA LEU A 67 -28.91 -48.32 5.65
C LEU A 67 -29.28 -46.85 5.95
N PRO A 68 -30.50 -46.53 6.45
CA PRO A 68 -30.81 -45.14 6.82
C PRO A 68 -29.92 -44.58 7.93
N LEU A 69 -29.57 -45.38 8.93
CA LEU A 69 -28.69 -44.95 10.02
C LEU A 69 -27.25 -44.76 9.56
N VAL A 70 -26.75 -45.65 8.69
CA VAL A 70 -25.43 -45.49 8.04
C VAL A 70 -25.37 -44.19 7.24
N TYR A 71 -26.40 -43.90 6.45
CA TYR A 71 -26.49 -42.66 5.67
C TYR A 71 -26.47 -41.43 6.57
N ILE A 72 -27.36 -41.36 7.57
CA ILE A 72 -27.53 -40.17 8.42
C ILE A 72 -26.28 -39.94 9.29
N SER A 73 -25.72 -41.01 9.89
CA SER A 73 -24.51 -40.90 10.70
C SER A 73 -23.31 -40.42 9.87
N GLY A 74 -23.13 -40.98 8.67
CA GLY A 74 -22.12 -40.56 7.71
C GLY A 74 -22.28 -39.11 7.25
N PHE A 75 -23.50 -38.74 6.84
CA PHE A 75 -23.86 -37.38 6.45
C PHE A 75 -23.46 -36.37 7.53
N ILE A 76 -23.84 -36.62 8.79
CA ILE A 76 -23.58 -35.70 9.90
C ILE A 76 -22.08 -35.67 10.21
N ALA A 77 -21.45 -36.84 10.37
CA ALA A 77 -20.06 -36.93 10.81
C ALA A 77 -19.08 -36.37 9.78
N ALA A 78 -19.26 -36.69 8.49
CA ALA A 78 -18.42 -36.18 7.42
C ALA A 78 -18.59 -34.66 7.24
N THR A 79 -19.83 -34.16 7.28
CA THR A 79 -20.11 -32.72 7.20
C THR A 79 -19.50 -31.97 8.37
N ALA A 80 -19.59 -32.51 9.59
CA ALA A 80 -18.98 -31.92 10.78
C ALA A 80 -17.44 -31.90 10.65
N LEU A 81 -16.83 -33.01 10.23
CA LEU A 81 -15.39 -33.11 10.03
C LEU A 81 -14.90 -32.11 8.97
N GLU A 82 -15.59 -32.02 7.84
CA GLU A 82 -15.27 -31.10 6.75
C GLU A 82 -15.35 -29.64 7.23
N TYR A 83 -16.43 -29.28 7.92
CA TYR A 83 -16.60 -27.93 8.46
C TYR A 83 -15.51 -27.57 9.47
N VAL A 84 -15.29 -28.43 10.47
CA VAL A 84 -14.29 -28.19 11.52
C VAL A 84 -12.90 -28.10 10.91
N THR A 85 -12.55 -29.03 10.02
CA THR A 85 -11.22 -29.02 9.39
C THR A 85 -11.03 -27.77 8.54
N GLY A 86 -12.00 -27.41 7.70
CA GLY A 86 -11.93 -26.21 6.87
C GLY A 86 -11.78 -24.94 7.71
N ALA A 87 -12.57 -24.81 8.77
CA ALA A 87 -12.56 -23.65 9.65
C ALA A 87 -11.29 -23.55 10.51
N VAL A 88 -10.73 -24.68 10.96
CA VAL A 88 -9.45 -24.71 11.68
C VAL A 88 -8.29 -24.38 10.74
N MET A 89 -8.25 -25.00 9.56
CA MET A 89 -7.19 -24.76 8.57
C MET A 89 -7.17 -23.31 8.09
N GLU A 90 -8.33 -22.68 7.84
CA GLU A 90 -8.35 -21.26 7.45
C GLU A 90 -7.85 -20.35 8.58
N ARG A 91 -8.25 -20.60 9.82
CA ARG A 91 -7.80 -19.80 10.97
C ARG A 91 -6.30 -19.87 11.19
N LEU A 92 -5.73 -21.08 11.06
CA LEU A 92 -4.30 -21.33 11.25
C LEU A 92 -3.47 -20.85 10.06
N PHE A 93 -3.85 -21.23 8.84
CA PHE A 93 -3.02 -21.05 7.63
C PHE A 93 -3.44 -19.86 6.77
N LYS A 94 -4.52 -19.16 7.12
CA LYS A 94 -5.08 -18.00 6.39
C LYS A 94 -5.55 -18.30 4.97
N VAL A 95 -5.68 -19.57 4.63
CA VAL A 95 -6.02 -20.08 3.29
C VAL A 95 -7.02 -21.23 3.44
N ARG A 96 -8.08 -21.21 2.64
CA ARG A 96 -9.03 -22.31 2.46
C ARG A 96 -8.53 -23.26 1.38
N TYR A 97 -8.56 -24.56 1.67
CA TYR A 97 -8.06 -25.60 0.78
C TYR A 97 -9.11 -26.07 -0.25
N TRP A 98 -10.37 -25.86 0.07
CA TRP A 98 -11.55 -26.01 -0.78
C TRP A 98 -12.48 -24.84 -0.52
N ASP A 99 -13.36 -24.53 -1.47
CA ASP A 99 -14.29 -23.41 -1.36
C ASP A 99 -15.63 -23.74 -2.01
N TYR A 100 -16.67 -23.79 -1.19
CA TYR A 100 -18.06 -23.99 -1.60
C TYR A 100 -18.85 -22.68 -1.66
N SER A 101 -18.22 -21.50 -1.58
CA SER A 101 -18.91 -20.21 -1.62
C SER A 101 -19.80 -20.00 -2.85
N SER A 102 -19.54 -20.70 -3.96
CA SER A 102 -20.36 -20.63 -5.18
C SER A 102 -21.49 -21.67 -5.24
N GLN A 103 -21.66 -22.52 -4.22
CA GLN A 103 -22.67 -23.58 -4.19
C GLN A 103 -23.93 -23.14 -3.43
N PRO A 104 -25.13 -23.59 -3.82
CA PRO A 104 -26.35 -23.34 -3.07
C PRO A 104 -26.30 -24.04 -1.70
N PHE A 105 -26.97 -23.46 -0.71
CA PHE A 105 -27.04 -23.98 0.66
C PHE A 105 -25.65 -24.27 1.28
N GLN A 106 -24.69 -23.37 1.02
CA GLN A 106 -23.37 -23.41 1.63
C GLN A 106 -23.36 -22.76 3.03
N LEU A 107 -22.46 -23.22 3.90
CA LEU A 107 -22.19 -22.60 5.19
C LEU A 107 -20.73 -22.11 5.27
N HIS A 108 -20.54 -20.79 5.35
CA HIS A 108 -19.24 -20.08 5.37
C HIS A 108 -18.25 -20.49 4.25
N GLY A 109 -18.74 -21.16 3.20
CA GLY A 109 -17.98 -21.74 2.11
C GLY A 109 -17.17 -22.99 2.48
N TYR A 110 -17.32 -23.53 3.70
CA TYR A 110 -16.60 -24.75 4.13
C TYR A 110 -17.32 -26.04 3.74
N ILE A 111 -18.66 -26.01 3.73
CA ILE A 111 -19.53 -27.13 3.39
C ILE A 111 -20.69 -26.62 2.53
N CYS A 112 -21.33 -27.52 1.79
CA CYS A 112 -22.60 -27.28 1.14
C CYS A 112 -23.49 -28.52 1.23
N LEU A 113 -24.81 -28.30 1.16
CA LEU A 113 -25.79 -29.38 1.29
C LEU A 113 -25.59 -30.51 0.27
N SER A 114 -25.23 -30.18 -0.99
CA SER A 114 -24.99 -31.18 -2.03
C SER A 114 -23.79 -32.09 -1.70
N SER A 115 -22.72 -31.53 -1.15
CA SER A 115 -21.56 -32.30 -0.67
C SER A 115 -21.96 -33.18 0.51
N SER A 116 -22.71 -32.64 1.49
CA SER A 116 -23.22 -33.41 2.63
C SER A 116 -24.06 -34.61 2.21
N ILE A 117 -24.98 -34.43 1.25
CA ILE A 117 -25.78 -35.52 0.69
C ILE A 117 -24.88 -36.59 0.06
N ALA A 118 -23.89 -36.17 -0.73
CA ALA A 118 -22.92 -37.08 -1.33
C ALA A 118 -22.13 -37.86 -0.27
N TRP A 119 -21.77 -37.22 0.86
CA TRP A 119 -21.10 -37.90 1.96
C TRP A 119 -21.94 -39.00 2.62
N GLY A 120 -23.26 -38.81 2.73
CA GLY A 120 -24.16 -39.86 3.23
C GLY A 120 -24.12 -41.11 2.34
N PHE A 121 -24.27 -40.94 1.02
CA PHE A 121 -24.18 -42.06 0.07
C PHE A 121 -22.77 -42.66 0.01
N LEU A 122 -21.73 -41.83 0.07
CA LEU A 122 -20.36 -42.31 0.12
C LEU A 122 -20.10 -43.13 1.38
N THR A 123 -20.75 -42.83 2.50
CA THR A 123 -20.62 -43.62 3.73
C THR A 123 -21.22 -45.01 3.59
N ILE A 124 -22.36 -45.15 2.90
CA ILE A 124 -22.91 -46.47 2.55
C ILE A 124 -21.91 -47.22 1.66
N LEU A 125 -21.48 -46.61 0.55
CA LEU A 125 -20.53 -47.22 -0.38
C LEU A 125 -19.23 -47.64 0.32
N MET A 126 -18.75 -46.78 1.21
CA MET A 126 -17.56 -47.04 2.00
C MET A 126 -17.74 -48.23 2.92
N THR A 127 -18.81 -48.24 3.71
CA THR A 127 -19.04 -49.25 4.74
C THR A 127 -19.31 -50.62 4.14
N ASP A 128 -20.13 -50.68 3.09
CA ASP A 128 -20.65 -51.94 2.56
C ASP A 128 -19.88 -52.51 1.37
N VAL A 129 -19.10 -51.69 0.66
CA VAL A 129 -18.42 -52.12 -0.57
C VAL A 129 -16.91 -51.92 -0.49
N ILE A 130 -16.44 -50.73 -0.12
CA ILE A 130 -15.01 -50.40 -0.19
C ILE A 130 -14.25 -50.97 1.00
N HIS A 131 -14.83 -50.91 2.21
CA HIS A 131 -14.09 -51.27 3.43
C HIS A 131 -13.85 -52.77 3.55
N ASP A 132 -14.81 -53.62 3.19
CA ASP A 132 -14.68 -55.07 3.33
C ASP A 132 -13.43 -55.67 2.63
N PRO A 133 -13.14 -55.39 1.35
CA PRO A 133 -11.92 -55.89 0.71
C PRO A 133 -10.65 -55.31 1.36
N ILE A 134 -10.66 -54.05 1.79
CA ILE A 134 -9.50 -53.41 2.45
C ILE A 134 -9.28 -53.99 3.85
N ALA A 135 -10.35 -54.27 4.58
CA ALA A 135 -10.29 -54.94 5.87
C ALA A 135 -9.68 -56.33 5.71
N ARG A 136 -10.12 -57.11 4.73
CA ARG A 136 -9.53 -58.44 4.45
C ARG A 136 -8.04 -58.37 4.13
N THR A 137 -7.60 -57.40 3.33
CA THR A 137 -6.16 -57.27 2.99
C THR A 137 -5.33 -56.87 4.20
N VAL A 138 -5.78 -55.90 5.01
CA VAL A 138 -5.06 -55.47 6.22
C VAL A 138 -5.03 -56.59 7.28
N LEU A 139 -6.15 -57.31 7.47
CA LEU A 139 -6.25 -58.40 8.43
C LEU A 139 -5.45 -59.65 8.01
N ALA A 140 -5.17 -59.82 6.71
CA ALA A 140 -4.31 -60.90 6.21
C ALA A 140 -2.81 -60.67 6.50
N VAL A 141 -2.41 -59.44 6.85
CA VAL A 141 -1.00 -59.13 7.17
C VAL A 141 -0.67 -59.60 8.60
N PRO A 142 0.46 -60.31 8.81
CA PRO A 142 0.90 -60.70 10.14
C PRO A 142 1.06 -59.48 11.08
N PRO A 143 0.59 -59.55 12.34
CA PRO A 143 0.58 -58.39 13.24
C PRO A 143 1.93 -57.70 13.42
N VAL A 144 3.03 -58.46 13.47
CA VAL A 144 4.39 -57.91 13.62
C VAL A 144 4.77 -57.06 12.41
N ILE A 145 4.46 -57.52 11.19
CA ILE A 145 4.74 -56.77 9.96
C ILE A 145 3.90 -55.50 9.93
N LEU A 146 2.60 -55.61 10.27
CA LEU A 146 1.70 -54.48 10.29
C LEU A 146 2.17 -53.40 11.27
N LEU A 147 2.58 -53.78 12.49
CA LEU A 147 3.13 -52.86 13.49
C LEU A 147 4.43 -52.18 13.04
N ILE A 148 5.34 -52.91 12.40
CA ILE A 148 6.58 -52.32 11.85
C ILE A 148 6.23 -51.31 10.74
N CYS A 149 5.34 -51.68 9.82
CA CYS A 149 4.88 -50.80 8.76
C CYS A 149 4.21 -49.54 9.33
N ASP A 150 3.28 -49.70 10.27
CA ASP A 150 2.61 -48.58 10.94
C ASP A 150 3.63 -47.67 11.62
N PHE A 151 4.59 -48.22 12.36
CA PHE A 151 5.63 -47.42 13.01
C PHE A 151 6.47 -46.61 11.99
N VAL A 152 6.97 -47.26 10.94
CA VAL A 152 7.78 -46.58 9.91
C VAL A 152 6.97 -45.50 9.19
N ILE A 153 5.74 -45.82 8.78
CA ILE A 153 4.86 -44.87 8.10
C ILE A 153 4.49 -43.72 9.05
N SER A 154 4.22 -43.98 10.32
CA SER A 154 3.95 -42.95 11.32
C SER A 154 5.10 -41.96 11.48
N VAL A 155 6.35 -42.44 11.55
CA VAL A 155 7.53 -41.57 11.64
C VAL A 155 7.64 -40.66 10.40
N LEU A 156 7.51 -41.23 9.20
CA LEU A 156 7.57 -40.47 7.94
C LEU A 156 6.42 -39.47 7.83
N PHE A 157 5.20 -39.91 8.12
CA PHE A 157 4.00 -39.09 8.09
C PHE A 157 4.10 -37.91 9.06
N THR A 158 4.59 -38.15 10.27
CA THR A 158 4.70 -37.10 11.31
C THR A 158 5.78 -36.09 10.96
N ALA A 159 6.93 -36.54 10.45
CA ALA A 159 7.99 -35.66 9.98
C ALA A 159 7.52 -34.76 8.81
N ASP A 160 6.82 -35.34 7.83
CA ASP A 160 6.30 -34.58 6.70
C ASP A 160 5.15 -33.64 7.13
N ALA A 161 4.27 -34.08 8.04
CA ALA A 161 3.22 -33.25 8.61
C ALA A 161 3.78 -32.04 9.36
N TYR A 162 4.82 -32.24 10.18
CA TYR A 162 5.48 -31.15 10.90
C TYR A 162 6.03 -30.08 9.94
N GLU A 163 6.80 -30.49 8.93
CA GLU A 163 7.37 -29.55 7.96
C GLU A 163 6.28 -28.88 7.09
N SER A 164 5.21 -29.62 6.74
CA SER A 164 4.08 -29.08 5.97
C SER A 164 3.28 -28.04 6.76
N ILE A 165 3.04 -28.28 8.06
CA ILE A 165 2.40 -27.32 8.97
C ILE A 165 3.24 -26.05 9.10
N LYS A 166 4.54 -26.20 9.37
CA LYS A 166 5.47 -25.07 9.49
C LYS A 166 5.48 -24.22 8.22
N ALA A 167 5.49 -24.86 7.06
CA ALA A 167 5.44 -24.18 5.79
C ALA A 167 4.10 -23.48 5.52
N ALA A 168 2.99 -24.09 5.91
CA ALA A 168 1.65 -23.49 5.80
C ALA A 168 1.49 -22.27 6.73
N LEU A 169 2.00 -22.33 7.96
CA LEU A 169 2.03 -21.18 8.88
C LEU A 169 2.93 -20.05 8.34
N ALA A 170 4.11 -20.40 7.83
CA ALA A 170 5.00 -19.42 7.19
C ALA A 170 4.34 -18.76 5.98
N LEU A 171 3.56 -19.51 5.18
CA LEU A 171 2.75 -18.95 4.10
C LEU A 171 1.72 -17.94 4.65
N GLY A 172 0.99 -18.30 5.71
CA GLY A 172 0.05 -17.39 6.39
C GLY A 172 0.70 -16.07 6.83
N HIS A 173 1.84 -16.13 7.52
CA HIS A 173 2.59 -14.94 7.91
C HIS A 173 3.07 -14.11 6.70
N THR A 174 3.47 -14.77 5.60
CA THR A 174 3.87 -14.04 4.39
C THR A 174 2.69 -13.32 3.73
N LEU A 175 1.50 -13.91 3.75
CA LEU A 175 0.28 -13.29 3.24
C LEU A 175 -0.07 -12.04 4.06
N GLU A 176 0.01 -12.13 5.39
CA GLU A 176 -0.20 -10.99 6.30
C GLU A 176 0.80 -9.87 6.05
N ALA A 177 2.09 -10.21 5.95
CA ALA A 177 3.14 -9.23 5.68
C ALA A 177 2.96 -8.54 4.32
N MET A 178 2.59 -9.28 3.27
CA MET A 178 2.33 -8.72 1.94
C MET A 178 1.13 -7.76 1.95
N THR A 179 0.03 -8.14 2.60
CA THR A 179 -1.15 -7.27 2.70
C THR A 179 -0.86 -6.02 3.52
N LYS A 180 -0.14 -6.14 4.64
CA LYS A 180 0.26 -4.98 5.45
C LYS A 180 1.17 -4.03 4.67
N LEU A 181 2.20 -4.54 4.00
CA LEU A 181 3.07 -3.70 3.17
C LEU A 181 2.31 -3.02 2.04
N LYS A 182 1.31 -3.68 1.45
CA LYS A 182 0.49 -3.05 0.41
C LYS A 182 -0.31 -1.88 0.97
N ALA A 183 -0.93 -2.05 2.14
CA ALA A 183 -1.64 -0.98 2.83
C ALA A 183 -0.70 0.18 3.22
N ASP A 184 0.49 -0.13 3.76
CA ASP A 184 1.49 0.88 4.12
C ASP A 184 1.96 1.68 2.88
N ILE A 185 2.10 1.02 1.72
CA ILE A 185 2.45 1.67 0.45
C ILE A 185 1.32 2.60 -0.01
N GLU A 186 0.07 2.14 0.02
CA GLU A 186 -1.10 2.94 -0.37
C GLU A 186 -1.27 4.17 0.54
N GLU A 187 -1.05 4.02 1.84
CA GLU A 187 -1.08 5.12 2.81
C GLU A 187 0.05 6.14 2.58
N LEU A 188 1.26 5.68 2.25
CA LEU A 188 2.35 6.60 1.91
C LEU A 188 2.11 7.31 0.58
N GLN A 189 1.53 6.62 -0.40
CA GLN A 189 1.16 7.23 -1.68
C GLN A 189 0.14 8.34 -1.50
N SER A 190 -0.93 8.12 -0.72
CA SER A 190 -1.92 9.16 -0.43
C SER A 190 -1.32 10.33 0.34
N LYS A 191 -0.44 10.08 1.33
CA LYS A 191 0.28 11.15 2.05
C LYS A 191 1.17 11.98 1.13
N ILE A 192 1.85 11.35 0.16
CA ILE A 192 2.68 12.07 -0.82
C ILE A 192 1.80 12.90 -1.76
N GLU A 193 0.66 12.37 -2.18
CA GLU A 193 -0.29 13.07 -3.05
C GLU A 193 -0.91 14.29 -2.37
N LEU A 194 -1.40 14.14 -1.13
CA LEU A 194 -1.92 15.26 -0.32
C LEU A 194 -0.87 16.35 -0.10
N LEU A 195 0.37 15.97 0.22
CA LEU A 195 1.45 16.94 0.38
C LEU A 195 1.77 17.66 -0.94
N ARG A 196 1.66 16.98 -2.09
CA ARG A 196 1.84 17.62 -3.40
C ARG A 196 0.71 18.59 -3.70
N GLU A 197 -0.53 18.24 -3.42
CA GLU A 197 -1.68 19.13 -3.59
C GLU A 197 -1.57 20.37 -2.70
N GLU A 198 -1.27 20.20 -1.41
CA GLU A 198 -1.07 21.31 -0.47
C GLU A 198 0.06 22.25 -0.94
N ALA A 199 1.11 21.70 -1.55
CA ALA A 199 2.20 22.50 -2.13
C ALA A 199 1.79 23.26 -3.39
N ILE A 200 0.96 22.66 -4.25
CA ILE A 200 0.41 23.34 -5.43
C ILE A 200 -0.50 24.48 -5.00
N GLU A 201 -1.36 24.25 -4.01
CA GLU A 201 -2.30 25.25 -3.49
C GLU A 201 -1.56 26.42 -2.83
N ARG A 202 -0.60 26.14 -1.93
CA ARG A 202 0.25 27.18 -1.34
C ARG A 202 1.06 27.93 -2.38
N GLY A 203 1.56 27.23 -3.41
CA GLY A 203 2.27 27.83 -4.53
C GLY A 203 1.37 28.73 -5.41
N ALA A 204 0.08 28.40 -5.53
CA ALA A 204 -0.90 29.24 -6.20
C ALA A 204 -1.20 30.51 -5.39
N LEU A 205 -1.47 30.35 -4.09
CA LEU A 205 -1.71 31.46 -3.15
C LEU A 205 -0.55 32.46 -3.12
N THR A 206 0.69 31.99 -2.99
CA THR A 206 1.88 32.88 -3.01
C THR A 206 2.06 33.59 -4.36
N ARG A 207 1.74 32.95 -5.48
CA ARG A 207 1.76 33.60 -6.80
C ARG A 207 0.70 34.70 -6.92
N GLU A 208 -0.49 34.45 -6.38
CA GLU A 208 -1.58 35.41 -6.39
C GLU A 208 -1.26 36.62 -5.49
N GLU A 209 -0.79 36.39 -4.26
CA GLU A 209 -0.35 37.45 -3.35
C GLU A 209 0.82 38.27 -3.91
N THR A 210 1.78 37.64 -4.60
CA THR A 210 2.91 38.35 -5.22
C THR A 210 2.48 39.18 -6.42
N ALA A 211 1.54 38.69 -7.25
CA ALA A 211 0.95 39.45 -8.33
C ALA A 211 0.17 40.67 -7.80
N GLU A 212 -0.58 40.50 -6.71
CA GLU A 212 -1.33 41.58 -6.06
C GLU A 212 -0.39 42.65 -5.46
N LYS A 213 0.65 42.22 -4.72
CA LYS A 213 1.69 43.14 -4.19
C LYS A 213 2.44 43.88 -5.31
N LEU A 214 2.71 43.22 -6.44
CA LEU A 214 3.36 43.84 -7.60
C LEU A 214 2.44 44.88 -8.26
N ALA A 215 1.17 44.54 -8.46
CA ALA A 215 0.16 45.46 -9.00
C ALA A 215 -0.02 46.69 -8.10
N ALA A 216 -0.08 46.48 -6.77
CA ALA A 216 -0.15 47.57 -5.80
C ALA A 216 1.09 48.49 -5.84
N ALA A 217 2.29 47.92 -5.94
CA ALA A 217 3.53 48.68 -6.06
C ALA A 217 3.61 49.47 -7.37
N GLN A 218 3.15 48.90 -8.48
CA GLN A 218 3.07 49.58 -9.78
C GLN A 218 2.07 50.74 -9.74
N ALA A 219 0.90 50.54 -9.11
CA ALA A 219 -0.10 51.60 -8.93
C ALA A 219 0.42 52.74 -8.05
N GLU A 220 1.17 52.44 -6.99
CA GLU A 220 1.80 53.44 -6.15
C GLU A 220 2.89 54.22 -6.90
N ALA A 221 3.74 53.53 -7.67
CA ALA A 221 4.76 54.16 -8.50
C ALA A 221 4.13 55.10 -9.56
N ALA A 222 3.04 54.69 -10.20
CA ALA A 222 2.30 55.50 -11.16
C ALA A 222 1.71 56.75 -10.51
N ARG A 223 1.12 56.63 -9.31
CA ARG A 223 0.61 57.79 -8.53
C ARG A 223 1.72 58.77 -8.17
N ARG A 224 2.90 58.27 -7.75
CA ARG A 224 4.06 59.13 -7.43
C ARG A 224 4.59 59.85 -8.67
N LEU A 225 4.68 59.16 -9.81
CA LEU A 225 5.06 59.77 -11.09
C LEU A 225 4.06 60.85 -11.53
N ALA A 226 2.76 60.60 -11.38
CA ALA A 226 1.73 61.58 -11.68
C ALA A 226 1.83 62.81 -10.76
N ALA A 227 2.08 62.62 -9.47
CA ALA A 227 2.28 63.72 -8.52
C ALA A 227 3.54 64.54 -8.83
N ILE A 228 4.66 63.89 -9.18
CA ILE A 228 5.89 64.58 -9.60
C ILE A 228 5.63 65.37 -10.88
N ARG A 229 4.88 64.81 -11.82
CA ARG A 229 4.53 65.49 -13.07
C ARG A 229 3.65 66.71 -12.81
N SER A 230 2.64 66.60 -11.94
CA SER A 230 1.79 67.76 -11.62
C SER A 230 2.57 68.86 -10.90
N ASP A 231 3.44 68.50 -9.95
CA ASP A 231 4.32 69.46 -9.26
C ASP A 231 5.32 70.11 -10.24
N ALA A 232 5.84 69.36 -11.22
CA ALA A 232 6.68 69.92 -12.27
C ALA A 232 5.91 70.86 -13.21
N GLU A 233 4.67 70.51 -13.61
CA GLU A 233 3.80 71.35 -14.42
C GLU A 233 3.41 72.64 -13.68
N GLU A 234 3.13 72.54 -12.37
CA GLU A 234 2.84 73.68 -11.50
C GLU A 234 4.06 74.60 -11.35
N ARG A 235 5.26 74.05 -11.13
CA ARG A 235 6.52 74.82 -11.10
C ARG A 235 6.86 75.47 -12.43
N LEU A 236 6.54 74.81 -13.55
CA LEU A 236 6.76 75.38 -14.88
C LEU A 236 5.76 76.50 -15.18
N ALA A 237 4.51 76.37 -14.70
CA ALA A 237 3.48 77.39 -14.82
C ALA A 237 3.81 78.62 -13.97
N THR A 238 4.26 78.43 -12.73
CA THR A 238 4.72 79.53 -11.87
C THR A 238 5.94 80.22 -12.47
N ALA A 239 6.93 79.47 -12.95
CA ALA A 239 8.10 80.04 -13.63
C ALA A 239 7.69 80.84 -14.89
N ARG A 240 6.76 80.33 -15.71
CA ARG A 240 6.26 81.06 -16.90
C ARG A 240 5.49 82.33 -16.52
N ALA A 241 4.67 82.28 -15.47
CA ALA A 241 3.94 83.46 -14.98
C ALA A 241 4.92 84.51 -14.41
N GLU A 242 5.98 84.06 -13.75
CA GLU A 242 7.04 84.92 -13.22
C GLU A 242 7.89 85.53 -14.35
N THR A 243 8.23 84.75 -15.38
CA THR A 243 8.94 85.23 -16.57
C THR A 243 8.07 86.22 -17.38
N ALA A 244 6.76 85.98 -17.48
CA ALA A 244 5.82 86.90 -18.14
C ALA A 244 5.65 88.21 -17.35
N ARG A 245 5.63 88.15 -16.02
CA ARG A 245 5.69 89.34 -15.14
C ARG A 245 7.01 90.09 -15.30
N GLN A 246 8.14 89.39 -15.40
CA GLN A 246 9.44 89.99 -15.65
C GLN A 246 9.53 90.62 -17.05
N LEU A 247 8.93 90.02 -18.07
CA LEU A 247 8.84 90.58 -19.43
C LEU A 247 7.90 91.79 -19.49
N GLN A 248 6.80 91.80 -18.76
CA GLN A 248 5.93 92.98 -18.62
C GLN A 248 6.61 94.11 -17.84
N ALA A 249 7.34 93.79 -16.77
CA ALA A 249 8.15 94.75 -16.02
C ALA A 249 9.31 95.29 -16.88
N ALA A 250 9.97 94.44 -17.68
CA ALA A 250 10.99 94.85 -18.63
C ALA A 250 10.42 95.69 -19.78
N ALA A 251 9.19 95.42 -20.25
CA ALA A 251 8.55 96.22 -21.29
C ALA A 251 8.12 97.62 -20.81
N THR A 252 7.83 97.79 -19.52
CA THR A 252 7.56 99.10 -18.92
C THR A 252 8.83 99.82 -18.47
N GLU A 253 9.89 99.09 -18.11
CA GLU A 253 11.18 99.65 -17.67
C GLU A 253 12.14 100.00 -18.84
N HIS A 254 12.03 99.31 -19.99
CA HIS A 254 12.84 99.59 -21.18
C HIS A 254 12.49 100.89 -21.93
N LYS A 255 11.45 101.62 -21.51
CA LYS A 255 11.11 102.93 -22.09
C LYS A 255 11.80 104.11 -21.41
N GLU A 256 12.50 103.92 -20.29
CA GLU A 256 13.08 105.05 -19.54
C GLU A 256 14.54 104.93 -19.06
N ARG A 257 15.27 103.83 -19.27
CA ARG A 257 16.70 103.80 -18.87
C ARG A 257 17.63 103.20 -19.90
N LEU A 258 17.94 104.01 -20.90
CA LEU A 258 19.20 103.95 -21.65
C LEU A 258 20.12 105.06 -21.13
N ALA A 259 20.75 104.82 -19.98
CA ALA A 259 22.00 105.43 -19.54
C ALA A 259 22.35 104.91 -18.14
N GLU A 260 23.45 104.16 -18.06
CA GLU A 260 24.31 104.01 -16.88
C GLU A 260 23.67 103.44 -15.59
N THR A 261 24.05 102.26 -15.10
CA THR A 261 25.41 102.01 -14.58
C THR A 261 25.53 100.54 -14.15
N LYS A 262 26.67 99.95 -14.50
CA LYS A 262 27.36 98.93 -13.71
C LYS A 262 27.62 99.46 -12.29
N ALA A 263 26.82 99.09 -11.28
CA ALA A 263 27.22 99.25 -9.86
C ALA A 263 26.36 98.48 -8.82
N LEU A 264 25.65 97.39 -9.16
CA LEU A 264 24.90 96.63 -8.15
C LEU A 264 24.89 95.11 -8.40
N ALA A 265 26.08 94.55 -8.59
CA ALA A 265 26.28 93.12 -8.82
C ALA A 265 26.80 92.36 -7.58
N GLU A 266 26.90 92.99 -6.41
CA GLU A 266 27.55 92.38 -5.24
C GLU A 266 26.66 92.17 -4.00
N LYS A 267 25.37 92.53 -4.02
CA LYS A 267 24.47 92.29 -2.88
C LYS A 267 23.39 91.21 -3.09
N ARG A 268 23.26 90.63 -4.29
CA ARG A 268 22.31 89.54 -4.58
C ARG A 268 22.93 88.14 -4.57
N LEU A 269 24.24 88.04 -4.30
CA LEU A 269 25.00 86.80 -4.33
C LEU A 269 25.21 86.15 -2.94
N SER A 270 24.90 86.84 -1.83
CA SER A 270 24.92 86.25 -0.48
C SER A 270 23.62 85.51 -0.15
N ASP A 271 22.48 86.11 -0.46
CA ASP A 271 21.17 85.60 -0.02
C ASP A 271 20.77 84.33 -0.80
N VAL A 272 21.14 84.24 -2.08
CA VAL A 272 20.94 83.04 -2.90
C VAL A 272 21.88 81.91 -2.49
N ARG A 273 23.07 82.23 -1.96
CA ARG A 273 24.07 81.24 -1.54
C ARG A 273 23.70 80.58 -0.22
N GLU A 274 23.15 81.34 0.74
CA GLU A 274 22.66 80.82 2.01
C GLU A 274 21.41 79.92 1.83
N GLU A 275 20.48 80.32 0.95
CA GLU A 275 19.27 79.54 0.61
C GLU A 275 19.60 78.24 -0.16
N THR A 276 20.60 78.25 -1.03
CA THR A 276 21.03 77.02 -1.74
C THR A 276 21.76 76.04 -0.81
N THR A 277 22.58 76.51 0.14
CA THR A 277 23.23 75.62 1.13
C THR A 277 22.24 74.97 2.09
N SER A 278 21.22 75.69 2.57
CA SER A 278 20.19 75.11 3.46
C SER A 278 19.33 74.07 2.74
N ARG A 279 18.99 74.30 1.47
CA ARG A 279 18.27 73.32 0.63
C ARG A 279 19.10 72.08 0.32
N ILE A 280 20.42 72.21 0.12
CA ILE A 280 21.31 71.07 -0.13
C ILE A 280 21.50 70.22 1.13
N GLU A 281 21.67 70.83 2.31
CA GLU A 281 21.78 70.09 3.58
C GLU A 281 20.45 69.45 3.99
N ALA A 282 19.30 70.11 3.78
CA ALA A 282 17.98 69.50 3.97
C ALA A 282 17.73 68.33 3.00
N ALA A 283 18.18 68.43 1.74
CA ALA A 283 18.10 67.35 0.76
C ALA A 283 19.02 66.17 1.10
N LYS A 284 20.20 66.42 1.67
CA LYS A 284 21.10 65.35 2.16
C LYS A 284 20.53 64.62 3.37
N ALA A 285 19.97 65.34 4.34
CA ALA A 285 19.32 64.74 5.51
C ALA A 285 18.10 63.89 5.10
N GLY A 286 17.24 64.40 4.23
CA GLY A 286 16.09 63.65 3.71
C GLY A 286 16.47 62.45 2.84
N ASN A 287 17.58 62.51 2.11
CA ASN A 287 18.09 61.36 1.37
C ASN A 287 18.73 60.31 2.29
N ALA A 288 19.42 60.71 3.36
CA ALA A 288 19.99 59.78 4.33
C ALA A 288 18.91 58.97 5.07
N GLU A 289 17.83 59.62 5.53
CA GLU A 289 16.67 58.93 6.13
C GLU A 289 15.98 57.99 5.14
N ARG A 290 15.80 58.42 3.88
CA ARG A 290 15.23 57.57 2.83
C ARG A 290 16.07 56.34 2.53
N ILE A 291 17.39 56.47 2.58
CA ILE A 291 18.32 55.35 2.36
C ILE A 291 18.24 54.35 3.52
N GLU A 292 18.19 54.80 4.77
CA GLU A 292 18.03 53.87 5.90
C GLU A 292 16.64 53.22 5.96
N ALA A 293 15.58 53.97 5.68
CA ALA A 293 14.25 53.39 5.56
C ALA A 293 14.16 52.38 4.40
N ALA A 294 14.94 52.57 3.32
CA ALA A 294 15.04 51.59 2.23
C ALA A 294 15.83 50.34 2.65
N LYS A 295 16.94 50.50 3.39
CA LYS A 295 17.72 49.37 3.91
C LYS A 295 16.92 48.50 4.90
N GLN A 296 16.17 49.11 5.81
CA GLN A 296 15.30 48.37 6.74
C GLN A 296 14.25 47.54 5.99
N ARG A 297 13.58 48.13 4.99
CA ARG A 297 12.62 47.41 4.14
C ARG A 297 13.26 46.27 3.35
N VAL A 298 14.48 46.45 2.86
CA VAL A 298 15.23 45.39 2.17
C VAL A 298 15.58 44.26 3.13
N ASN A 299 16.03 44.57 4.35
CA ASN A 299 16.33 43.56 5.37
C ASN A 299 15.10 42.77 5.82
N GLU A 300 13.96 43.43 6.01
CA GLU A 300 12.68 42.76 6.33
C GLU A 300 12.26 41.80 5.20
N ARG A 301 12.36 42.23 3.94
CA ARG A 301 12.10 41.35 2.78
C ARG A 301 13.06 40.19 2.69
N ILE A 302 14.34 40.39 2.97
CA ILE A 302 15.32 39.29 2.99
C ILE A 302 14.98 38.28 4.09
N ALA A 303 14.50 38.74 5.26
CA ALA A 303 14.06 37.86 6.33
C ALA A 303 12.83 37.04 5.95
N GLU A 304 11.81 37.64 5.32
CA GLU A 304 10.63 36.93 4.79
C GLU A 304 11.00 35.92 3.71
N VAL A 305 11.84 36.29 2.74
CA VAL A 305 12.29 35.37 1.69
C VAL A 305 13.05 34.19 2.29
N ARG A 306 13.86 34.43 3.33
CA ARG A 306 14.61 33.38 4.00
C ARG A 306 13.69 32.39 4.71
N THR A 307 12.66 32.84 5.42
CA THR A 307 11.71 31.94 6.08
C THR A 307 10.90 31.13 5.07
N GLU A 308 10.54 31.71 3.93
CA GLU A 308 9.86 30.99 2.84
C GLU A 308 10.77 29.93 2.20
N VAL A 309 12.05 30.25 1.97
CA VAL A 309 13.05 29.31 1.46
C VAL A 309 13.29 28.17 2.46
N ASP A 310 13.41 28.47 3.76
CA ASP A 310 13.58 27.47 4.81
C ASP A 310 12.36 26.54 4.90
N ALA A 311 11.14 27.08 4.74
CA ALA A 311 9.90 26.30 4.69
C ALA A 311 9.85 25.37 3.46
N ARG A 312 10.30 25.85 2.28
CA ARG A 312 10.42 25.02 1.07
C ARG A 312 11.44 23.90 1.24
N ILE A 313 12.61 24.20 1.80
CA ILE A 313 13.64 23.20 2.09
C ILE A 313 13.11 22.14 3.08
N ALA A 314 12.40 22.56 4.13
CA ALA A 314 11.77 21.63 5.08
C ALA A 314 10.73 20.72 4.41
N PHE A 315 9.92 21.27 3.50
CA PHE A 315 8.96 20.52 2.70
C PHE A 315 9.65 19.50 1.78
N ASP A 316 10.65 19.92 1.00
CA ASP A 316 11.40 19.05 0.09
C ASP A 316 12.09 17.92 0.86
N ASN A 317 12.65 18.21 2.04
CA ASN A 317 13.21 17.20 2.94
C ASN A 317 12.15 16.20 3.41
N ARG A 318 10.94 16.65 3.72
CA ARG A 318 9.82 15.76 4.12
C ARG A 318 9.39 14.86 2.97
N LEU A 319 9.30 15.41 1.75
CA LEU A 319 8.92 14.67 0.55
C LEU A 319 9.99 13.66 0.13
N THR A 320 11.27 14.03 0.27
CA THR A 320 12.42 13.15 0.10
C THR A 320 12.42 12.00 1.12
N ARG A 321 12.09 12.29 2.39
CA ARG A 321 12.00 11.24 3.42
C ARG A 321 10.87 10.25 3.15
N LEU A 322 9.69 10.74 2.75
CA LEU A 322 8.56 9.86 2.42
C LEU A 322 8.82 9.03 1.16
N SER A 323 9.40 9.61 0.12
CA SER A 323 9.78 8.87 -1.09
C SER A 323 10.87 7.83 -0.83
N THR A 324 11.87 8.15 -0.01
CA THR A 324 12.90 7.18 0.42
C THR A 324 12.27 6.01 1.17
N ARG A 325 11.37 6.28 2.12
CA ARG A 325 10.63 5.24 2.85
C ARG A 325 9.75 4.40 1.94
N LEU A 326 9.11 5.01 0.94
CA LEU A 326 8.33 4.30 -0.07
C LEU A 326 9.22 3.33 -0.87
N GLU A 327 10.40 3.76 -1.29
CA GLU A 327 11.36 2.89 -1.98
C GLU A 327 11.91 1.79 -1.08
N GLU A 328 12.17 2.07 0.20
CA GLU A 328 12.56 1.06 1.18
C GLU A 328 11.46 -0.01 1.35
N LEU A 329 10.19 0.40 1.45
CA LEU A 329 9.07 -0.55 1.55
C LEU A 329 8.87 -1.34 0.25
N LYS A 330 9.02 -0.72 -0.92
CA LYS A 330 9.01 -1.42 -2.21
C LYS A 330 10.14 -2.46 -2.29
N HIS A 331 11.34 -2.10 -1.85
CA HIS A 331 12.47 -3.03 -1.79
C HIS A 331 12.21 -4.15 -0.77
N ARG A 332 11.67 -3.82 0.42
CA ARG A 332 11.28 -4.80 1.43
C ARG A 332 10.22 -5.76 0.91
N ARG A 333 9.25 -5.27 0.13
CA ARG A 333 8.26 -6.10 -0.57
C ARG A 333 8.92 -7.06 -1.55
N GLN A 334 9.95 -6.63 -2.29
CA GLN A 334 10.74 -7.54 -3.14
C GLN A 334 11.55 -8.56 -2.31
N SER A 335 12.00 -8.18 -1.10
CA SER A 335 12.78 -9.02 -0.20
C SER A 335 11.96 -10.06 0.59
N LEU A 336 10.63 -9.93 0.66
CA LEU A 336 9.72 -10.94 1.25
C LEU A 336 9.74 -12.30 0.51
N ARG A 337 10.51 -12.38 -0.57
CA ARG A 337 10.93 -13.65 -1.16
C ARG A 337 11.53 -14.56 -0.07
N PRO A 338 11.23 -15.86 -0.07
CA PRO A 338 11.86 -16.79 0.87
C PRO A 338 13.38 -16.63 0.89
N ALA A 339 13.93 -16.20 2.02
CA ALA A 339 15.38 -16.09 2.21
C ALA A 339 16.08 -17.46 2.17
N LYS A 340 15.37 -18.54 2.54
CA LYS A 340 15.90 -19.91 2.54
C LYS A 340 15.27 -20.75 1.42
N LYS A 341 16.11 -21.43 0.61
CA LYS A 341 15.70 -22.34 -0.47
C LYS A 341 14.69 -23.40 0.00
N LEU A 342 14.86 -23.93 1.21
CA LEU A 342 13.97 -24.94 1.79
C LEU A 342 12.54 -24.41 2.00
N HIS A 343 12.37 -23.26 2.65
CA HIS A 343 11.06 -22.62 2.82
C HIS A 343 10.43 -22.21 1.47
N ALA A 344 11.24 -21.85 0.47
CA ALA A 344 10.76 -21.62 -0.89
C ALA A 344 10.20 -22.91 -1.50
N PHE A 345 10.92 -24.02 -1.35
CA PHE A 345 10.53 -25.33 -1.86
C PHE A 345 9.25 -25.85 -1.20
N TYR A 346 9.10 -25.75 0.13
CA TYR A 346 7.88 -26.16 0.84
C TYR A 346 6.67 -25.33 0.46
N ARG A 347 6.80 -24.00 0.43
CA ARG A 347 5.71 -23.12 -0.02
C ARG A 347 5.29 -23.39 -1.46
N ARG A 348 6.26 -23.64 -2.36
CA ARG A 348 5.96 -23.99 -3.76
C ARG A 348 5.18 -25.29 -3.87
N GLY A 349 5.56 -26.30 -3.09
CA GLY A 349 4.83 -27.57 -3.02
C GLY A 349 3.36 -27.36 -2.61
N LEU A 350 3.12 -26.64 -1.51
CA LEU A 350 1.78 -26.33 -1.01
C LEU A 350 0.90 -25.61 -2.05
N LEU A 351 1.44 -24.58 -2.71
CA LEU A 351 0.69 -23.83 -3.72
C LEU A 351 0.47 -24.61 -5.02
N ARG A 352 1.44 -25.45 -5.42
CA ARG A 352 1.32 -26.30 -6.62
C ARG A 352 0.34 -27.46 -6.42
N GLY A 353 0.32 -28.05 -5.23
CA GLY A 353 -0.57 -29.16 -4.85
C GLY A 353 -1.99 -28.70 -4.52
N ASN A 354 -2.20 -27.40 -4.33
CA ASN A 354 -3.54 -26.83 -4.19
C ASN A 354 -3.77 -25.59 -5.08
N PRO A 355 -3.92 -25.77 -6.40
CA PRO A 355 -4.16 -24.65 -7.32
C PRO A 355 -5.49 -23.94 -7.03
N THR A 356 -6.48 -24.66 -6.47
CA THR A 356 -7.82 -24.15 -6.14
C THR A 356 -7.90 -23.47 -4.77
N ALA A 357 -6.81 -23.41 -4.00
CA ALA A 357 -6.83 -22.77 -2.69
C ALA A 357 -7.22 -21.28 -2.78
N VAL A 358 -8.00 -20.77 -1.84
CA VAL A 358 -8.43 -19.36 -1.82
C VAL A 358 -8.22 -18.75 -0.44
N SER A 359 -8.15 -17.42 -0.36
CA SER A 359 -8.12 -16.71 0.91
C SER A 359 -9.09 -15.54 0.82
N SER A 360 -10.04 -15.46 1.75
CA SER A 360 -11.00 -14.36 1.84
C SER A 360 -10.30 -13.04 2.16
N LYS A 361 -9.47 -13.05 3.21
CA LYS A 361 -8.74 -11.87 3.72
C LYS A 361 -7.49 -11.50 2.92
N PHE A 362 -6.84 -12.48 2.28
CA PHE A 362 -5.54 -12.28 1.61
C PHE A 362 -5.58 -12.65 0.12
N ALA A 363 -6.74 -12.48 -0.54
CA ALA A 363 -6.96 -12.88 -1.94
C ALA A 363 -5.89 -12.32 -2.90
N ALA A 364 -5.62 -11.02 -2.84
CA ALA A 364 -4.65 -10.36 -3.70
C ALA A 364 -3.22 -10.88 -3.50
N ALA A 365 -2.79 -11.01 -2.24
CA ALA A 365 -1.46 -11.52 -1.90
C ALA A 365 -1.28 -12.99 -2.31
N LEU A 366 -2.33 -13.82 -2.12
CA LEU A 366 -2.30 -15.22 -2.53
C LEU A 366 -2.25 -15.37 -4.06
N LYS A 367 -3.00 -14.55 -4.79
CA LYS A 367 -2.96 -14.52 -6.26
C LYS A 367 -1.57 -14.15 -6.77
N GLU A 368 -0.98 -13.10 -6.22
CA GLU A 368 0.38 -12.65 -6.56
C GLU A 368 1.42 -13.76 -6.31
N LEU A 369 1.34 -14.47 -5.17
CA LEU A 369 2.25 -15.58 -4.86
C LEU A 369 2.08 -16.79 -5.80
N LYS A 370 0.85 -17.06 -6.26
CA LYS A 370 0.59 -18.13 -7.25
C LYS A 370 1.21 -17.78 -8.60
N GLU A 371 1.02 -16.53 -9.05
CA GLU A 371 1.58 -16.02 -10.32
C GLU A 371 3.11 -16.04 -10.30
N GLN A 372 3.73 -15.59 -9.21
CA GLN A 372 5.20 -15.62 -9.06
C GLN A 372 5.78 -17.05 -9.10
N ASN A 373 5.00 -18.05 -8.67
CA ASN A 373 5.42 -19.45 -8.70
C ASN A 373 5.14 -20.13 -10.04
N SER A 374 4.20 -19.63 -10.85
CA SER A 374 3.97 -20.13 -12.21
C SER A 374 4.96 -19.57 -13.22
N THR A 375 5.39 -18.31 -13.09
CA THR A 375 6.31 -17.66 -14.05
C THR A 375 7.75 -18.17 -14.02
N LYS A 376 8.17 -18.88 -12.96
CA LYS A 376 9.57 -19.33 -12.82
C LYS A 376 9.89 -20.68 -13.47
N ILE A 377 9.01 -21.22 -14.31
CA ILE A 377 9.17 -22.57 -14.89
C ILE A 377 8.86 -22.52 -16.38
N GLY A 378 9.92 -22.55 -17.18
CA GLY A 378 9.85 -23.07 -18.55
C GLY A 378 9.46 -24.55 -18.55
N PRO A 379 9.07 -25.14 -19.68
CA PRO A 379 8.11 -26.24 -19.76
C PRO A 379 8.52 -27.59 -19.14
N PHE A 380 9.69 -27.73 -18.53
CA PHE A 380 10.19 -29.00 -17.99
C PHE A 380 10.98 -28.76 -16.70
N ALA A 381 10.33 -28.91 -15.54
CA ALA A 381 10.98 -29.05 -14.23
C ALA A 381 10.07 -29.68 -13.18
#